data_AF-A0A1R7QD43-F1
#
_entry.id   AF-A0A1R7QD43-F1
#
_cell.length_a   1.000
_cell.length_b   1.000
_cell.length_c   1.000
_cell.angle_alpha   90.00
_cell.angle_beta   90.00
_cell.angle_gamma   90.00
#
_symmetry.space_group_name_H-M   'P 1'
#
loop_
_entity.id
_entity.type
_entity.pdbx_description
1 polymer ?
#
loop_
_entity_poly.entity_id
_entity_poly.type
_entity_poly.pdbx_seq_one_letter_code
_entity_poly.pdbx_strand_id
1 'polypeptide(L)'
;MKKYWCETGFLYIVDLVYWKLINKNELTEVLKLKEEYVTGAEASTLLGMRHSHITNLQNQGLIKPYYFGGGEKKIRLFKKIEVLKFVIQ
;
A
#
# COMPACT_ATOMS: atom_id res chain seq x y z
N MET A 1 -6.83 8.82 7.39
CA MET A 1 -6.60 7.41 6.98
C MET A 1 -6.91 7.27 5.49
N LYS A 2 -6.04 6.62 4.69
CA LYS A 2 -6.23 6.59 3.23
C LYS A 2 -7.41 5.68 2.85
N LYS A 3 -8.29 6.17 1.98
CA LYS A 3 -9.57 5.54 1.59
C LYS A 3 -9.41 4.13 1.02
N TYR A 4 -8.31 3.85 0.32
CA TYR A 4 -8.11 2.57 -0.35
C TYR A 4 -8.08 1.38 0.62
N TRP A 5 -7.59 1.53 1.86
CA TRP A 5 -7.58 0.42 2.84
C TRP A 5 -9.01 -0.04 3.14
N CYS A 6 -9.94 0.90 3.26
CA CYS A 6 -11.35 0.61 3.44
C CYS A 6 -11.96 0.01 2.16
N GLU A 7 -11.66 0.58 0.99
CA GLU A 7 -12.19 0.06 -0.28
C GLU A 7 -11.72 -1.37 -0.61
N THR A 8 -10.57 -1.79 -0.09
CA THR A 8 -10.01 -3.13 -0.28
C THR A 8 -10.39 -4.12 0.83
N GLY A 9 -11.23 -3.69 1.78
CA GLY A 9 -11.73 -4.54 2.88
C GLY A 9 -10.73 -4.79 4.02
N PHE A 10 -9.61 -4.07 4.07
CA PHE A 10 -8.62 -4.19 5.14
C PHE A 10 -8.98 -3.42 6.41
N LEU A 11 -9.82 -2.39 6.29
CA LEU A 11 -10.30 -1.62 7.43
C LEU A 11 -11.79 -1.37 7.27
N TYR A 12 -12.56 -1.80 8.26
CA TYR A 12 -13.94 -1.39 8.37
C TYR A 12 -14.05 -0.17 9.29
N ILE A 13 -14.75 0.86 8.82
CA ILE A 13 -15.00 2.08 9.61
C ILE A 13 -16.49 2.18 9.83
N VAL A 14 -16.90 2.17 11.09
CA VAL A 14 -18.27 2.50 11.49
C VAL A 14 -18.36 4.01 11.69
N ASP A 15 -19.23 4.66 10.92
CA ASP A 15 -19.49 6.10 11.03
C ASP A 15 -20.68 6.33 11.96
N LEU A 16 -20.43 6.96 13.11
CA LEU A 16 -21.43 7.32 14.12
C LEU A 16 -21.74 8.83 14.08
N VAL A 17 -21.58 9.47 12.92
CA VAL A 17 -21.78 10.91 12.65
C VAL A 17 -20.73 11.80 13.29
N TYR A 18 -20.64 11.78 14.63
CA TYR A 18 -19.65 12.55 15.39
C TYR A 18 -18.36 11.78 15.64
N TRP A 19 -18.40 10.45 15.54
CA TRP A 19 -17.28 9.57 15.84
C TRP A 19 -17.10 8.53 14.74
N LYS A 20 -15.86 8.07 14.57
CA LYS A 20 -15.53 6.94 13.69
C LYS A 20 -14.86 5.86 14.51
N LEU A 21 -15.38 4.65 14.42
CA LEU A 21 -14.83 3.48 15.09
C LEU A 21 -14.13 2.58 14.08
N ILE A 22 -12.98 2.04 14.48
CA ILE A 22 -12.17 1.10 13.70
C ILE A 22 -11.82 -0.06 14.60
N ASN A 23 -11.87 -1.28 14.07
CA ASN A 23 -11.41 -2.44 14.82
C ASN A 23 -9.88 -2.36 15.03
N LYS A 24 -9.44 -2.50 16.28
CA LYS A 24 -8.02 -2.42 16.64
C LYS A 24 -7.18 -3.51 15.95
N ASN A 25 -7.73 -4.71 15.77
CA ASN A 25 -7.00 -5.82 15.16
C ASN A 25 -6.76 -5.56 13.66
N GLU A 26 -7.80 -5.13 12.94
CA GLU A 26 -7.69 -4.73 11.53
C GLU A 26 -6.67 -3.60 11.34
N LEU A 27 -6.72 -2.58 12.21
CA LEU A 27 -5.73 -1.49 12.21
C LEU A 27 -4.31 -2.02 12.42
N THR A 28 -4.13 -2.93 13.37
CA THR A 28 -2.82 -3.52 13.68
C THR A 28 -2.28 -4.32 12.51
N GLU A 29 -3.11 -5.08 11.80
CA GLU A 29 -2.71 -5.82 10.60
C GLU A 29 -2.27 -4.89 9.47
N VAL A 30 -3.01 -3.81 9.23
CA VAL A 30 -2.63 -2.79 8.25
C VAL A 30 -1.31 -2.12 8.62
N LEU A 31 -1.10 -1.82 9.91
CA LEU A 31 0.17 -1.23 10.36
C LEU A 31 1.34 -2.18 10.12
N LYS A 32 1.21 -3.48 10.44
CA LYS A 32 2.21 -4.50 10.13
C LYS A 32 2.50 -4.60 8.63
N LEU A 33 1.45 -4.61 7.79
CA LEU A 33 1.62 -4.59 6.34
C LEU A 33 2.40 -3.35 5.88
N LYS A 34 2.12 -2.18 6.45
CA LYS A 34 2.83 -0.94 6.12
C LYS A 34 4.27 -0.89 6.63
N GLU A 35 4.66 -1.75 7.56
CA GLU A 35 6.07 -1.88 7.97
C GLU A 35 6.89 -2.54 6.84
N GLU A 36 6.37 -3.61 6.24
CA GLU A 36 7.08 -4.37 5.19
C GLU A 36 6.80 -3.86 3.76
N TYR A 37 5.61 -3.35 3.50
CA TYR A 37 5.13 -3.01 2.17
C TYR A 37 4.81 -1.52 2.00
N VAL A 38 4.85 -1.05 0.76
CA VAL A 38 4.48 0.30 0.32
C VAL A 38 3.63 0.26 -0.94
N THR A 39 2.78 1.26 -1.11
CA THR A 39 2.07 1.47 -2.38
C THR A 39 3.03 1.94 -3.46
N GLY A 40 2.66 1.80 -4.74
CA GLY A 40 3.50 2.29 -5.85
C GLY A 40 3.79 3.80 -5.77
N ALA A 41 2.82 4.60 -5.31
CA ALA A 41 3.04 6.03 -5.11
C ALA A 41 4.05 6.31 -3.98
N GLU A 42 3.91 5.62 -2.84
CA GLU A 42 4.85 5.76 -1.72
C GLU A 42 6.25 5.27 -2.10
N ALA A 43 6.34 4.17 -2.86
CA ALA A 43 7.59 3.65 -3.38
C ALA A 43 8.28 4.64 -4.33
N SER A 44 7.54 5.26 -5.26
CA SER A 44 8.08 6.34 -6.11
C SER A 44 8.62 7.50 -5.28
N THR A 45 7.86 7.93 -4.26
CA THR A 45 8.29 9.00 -3.34
C THR A 45 9.54 8.62 -2.54
N LEU A 46 9.64 7.36 -2.07
CA LEU A 46 10.83 6.86 -1.36
C LEU A 46 12.09 6.91 -2.22
N LEU A 47 11.95 6.72 -3.54
CA LEU A 47 13.05 6.82 -4.50
C LEU A 47 13.34 8.26 -4.95
N GLY A 48 12.58 9.26 -4.48
CA GLY A 48 12.68 10.63 -4.99
C GLY A 48 12.19 10.80 -6.44
N MET A 49 11.42 9.83 -6.95
CA MET A 49 11.02 9.74 -8.36
C MET A 49 9.54 10.12 -8.57
N ARG A 50 9.16 10.38 -9.83
CA ARG A 50 7.75 10.61 -10.21
C ARG A 50 6.88 9.37 -9.99
N HIS A 51 5.58 9.59 -9.80
CA HIS A 51 4.58 8.54 -9.50
C HIS A 51 4.51 7.40 -10.53
N SER A 52 4.94 7.62 -11.78
CA SER A 52 4.96 6.60 -12.83
C SER A 52 6.16 5.64 -12.75
N HIS A 53 7.21 6.00 -12.01
CA HIS A 53 8.48 5.29 -12.01
C HIS A 53 8.34 3.81 -11.59
N ILE A 54 7.64 3.53 -10.49
CA ILE A 54 7.41 2.15 -10.04
C ILE A 54 6.60 1.34 -11.05
N THR A 55 5.62 1.97 -11.72
CA THR A 55 4.86 1.30 -12.79
C THR A 55 5.76 0.96 -13.97
N ASN A 56 6.70 1.84 -14.33
CA ASN A 56 7.68 1.56 -15.39
C ASN A 56 8.61 0.40 -15.00
N LEU A 57 9.13 0.37 -13.78
CA LEU A 57 9.95 -0.74 -13.28
C LEU A 57 9.18 -2.07 -13.29
N GLN A 58 7.89 -2.04 -12.92
CA GLN A 58 7.03 -3.23 -13.01
C GLN A 58 6.86 -3.69 -14.46
N ASN A 59 6.58 -2.78 -15.38
CA ASN A 59 6.39 -3.11 -16.80
C ASN A 59 7.66 -3.68 -17.44
N GLN A 60 8.84 -3.28 -16.95
CA GLN A 60 10.14 -3.83 -17.33
C GLN A 60 10.46 -5.16 -16.64
N GLY A 61 9.61 -5.64 -15.72
CA GLY A 61 9.83 -6.87 -14.96
C GLY A 61 10.88 -6.75 -13.85
N LEU A 62 11.35 -5.54 -13.54
CA LEU A 62 12.41 -5.30 -12.56
C LEU A 62 11.92 -5.33 -11.11
N ILE A 63 10.63 -5.09 -10.87
CA ILE A 63 10.03 -5.17 -9.54
C ILE A 63 8.69 -5.91 -9.57
N LYS A 64 8.46 -6.74 -8.54
CA LYS A 64 7.26 -7.56 -8.44
C LYS A 64 6.17 -6.88 -7.59
N PRO A 65 4.95 -6.70 -8.12
CA PRO A 65 3.81 -6.25 -7.33
C PRO A 65 3.20 -7.42 -6.54
N TYR A 66 2.65 -7.09 -5.38
CA TYR A 66 1.80 -7.95 -4.58
C TYR A 66 0.39 -7.36 -4.53
N TYR A 67 -0.60 -8.16 -4.89
CA TYR A 67 -2.00 -7.73 -4.88
C TYR A 67 -2.70 -8.37 -3.68
N PHE A 68 -3.09 -7.53 -2.73
CA PHE A 68 -3.79 -7.96 -1.53
C PHE A 68 -5.23 -7.45 -1.52
N GLY A 69 -6.12 -8.13 -0.81
CA GLY A 69 -7.55 -7.77 -0.70
C GLY A 69 -8.45 -8.98 -0.90
N GLY A 70 -9.54 -9.04 -0.13
CA GLY A 70 -10.48 -10.16 -0.12
C GLY A 70 -11.64 -10.05 -1.11
N GLY A 71 -11.83 -8.89 -1.74
CA GLY A 71 -12.96 -8.62 -2.65
C GLY A 71 -12.54 -8.25 -4.08
N GLU A 72 -13.45 -7.60 -4.83
CA GLU A 72 -13.22 -7.16 -6.21
C GLU A 72 -12.07 -6.14 -6.34
N LYS A 73 -11.90 -5.29 -5.32
CA LYS A 73 -10.82 -4.30 -5.26
C LYS A 73 -9.60 -4.88 -4.55
N LYS A 74 -8.45 -4.79 -5.22
CA LYS A 74 -7.15 -5.20 -4.67
C LYS A 74 -6.22 -4.00 -4.53
N ILE A 75 -5.47 -3.96 -3.44
CA ILE A 75 -4.36 -3.02 -3.27
C ILE A 75 -3.11 -3.58 -3.91
N ARG A 76 -2.46 -2.77 -4.75
CA ARG A 76 -1.12 -3.07 -5.31
C ARG A 76 -0.04 -2.54 -4.38
N LEU A 77 0.73 -3.45 -3.81
CA LEU A 77 1.81 -3.18 -2.87
C LEU A 77 3.15 -3.72 -3.39
N PHE A 78 4.25 -3.18 -2.87
CA PHE A 78 5.62 -3.58 -3.17
C PHE A 78 6.38 -3.73 -1.86
N LYS A 79 7.22 -4.76 -1.74
CA LYS A 79 8.09 -4.92 -0.57
C LYS A 79 9.07 -3.75 -0.51
N LYS A 80 9.18 -3.09 0.64
CA LYS A 80 10.11 -1.96 0.83
C LYS A 80 11.54 -2.36 0.50
N ILE A 81 11.98 -3.53 0.96
CA ILE A 81 13.35 -3.99 0.72
C ILE A 81 13.67 -4.13 -0.76
N GLU A 82 12.70 -4.55 -1.59
CA GLU A 82 12.88 -4.64 -3.04
C GLU A 82 12.89 -3.26 -3.69
N VAL A 83 12.04 -2.34 -3.24
CA VAL A 83 12.04 -0.94 -3.71
C VAL A 83 13.37 -0.27 -3.38
N LEU A 84 13.89 -0.45 -2.17
CA LEU A 84 15.10 0.22 -1.71
C LEU A 84 16.37 -0.17 -2.48
N LYS A 85 16.37 -1.31 -3.19
CA LYS A 85 17.47 -1.69 -4.10
C LYS A 85 17.71 -0.65 -5.22
N PHE A 86 16.71 0.20 -5.50
CA PHE A 86 16.76 1.23 -6.54
C PHE A 86 17.16 2.62 -6.02
N VAL A 87 17.50 2.77 -4.72
CA VAL A 87 17.90 4.06 -4.12
C VAL A 87 19.32 4.50 -4.54
N ILE A 88 20.13 3.61 -5.12
CA ILE A 88 21.57 3.81 -5.37
C ILE A 88 21.91 3.68 -6.87
N GLN A 89 21.10 4.23 -7.76
CA GLN A 89 21.46 4.34 -9.20
C GLN A 89 21.55 5.78 -9.65
#